data_AF-A0A6B2SAQ2-F1
#
_entry.id   AF-A0A6B2SAQ2-F1
#
_cell.length_a   1.000
_cell.length_b   1.000
_cell.length_c   1.000
_cell.angle_alpha   90.00
_cell.angle_beta   90.00
_cell.angle_gamma   90.00
#
_symmetry.space_group_name_H-M   'P 1'
#
loop_
_entity.id
_entity.type
_entity.pdbx_description
1 polymer ?
#
loop_
_entity_poly.entity_id
_entity_poly.type
_entity_poly.pdbx_seq_one_letter_code
_entity_poly.pdbx_strand_id
1 'polypeptide(L)'
;MGFTIGGIRGTDRPRTGSRRRGRTSDCTAVAEYTGLWGWAAVPGARALDGVCSCGSADCAAPGAHPLGFAPEVPAGATLDEVADAWAEFPGAAVMLPVGRAFDVIEMAEAAGRRALVRLERMGLPLGPVAVTPDGRAQFFVAPGAATELPRLLYRMGW
;
A
#
# COMPACT_ATOMS: atom_id res chain seq x y z
N MET A 1 16.93 -22.93 -52.47
CA MET A 1 16.69 -23.93 -51.40
C MET A 1 16.12 -23.18 -50.21
N GLY A 2 14.90 -23.54 -49.76
CA GLY A 2 14.33 -23.13 -48.46
C GLY A 2 15.27 -23.56 -47.31
N PHE A 3 15.09 -23.13 -46.05
CA PHE A 3 13.90 -23.35 -45.23
C PHE A 3 13.81 -22.36 -44.02
N THR A 4 12.57 -21.96 -43.74
CA THR A 4 11.84 -21.71 -42.46
C THR A 4 12.36 -20.89 -41.27
N ILE A 5 11.46 -19.96 -40.91
CA ILE A 5 11.18 -19.30 -39.63
C ILE A 5 10.98 -20.29 -38.48
N GLY A 6 11.41 -19.90 -37.27
CA GLY A 6 10.97 -20.48 -36.01
C GLY A 6 11.23 -19.50 -34.86
N GLY A 7 10.25 -18.65 -34.56
CA GLY A 7 10.27 -17.82 -33.35
C GLY A 7 9.88 -18.62 -32.11
N ILE A 8 10.34 -18.17 -30.94
CA ILE A 8 9.58 -18.25 -29.70
C ILE A 8 9.94 -17.05 -28.82
N ARG A 9 8.95 -16.18 -28.62
CA ARG A 9 8.94 -15.22 -27.51
C ARG A 9 8.68 -16.02 -26.25
N GLY A 10 9.73 -16.33 -25.50
CA GLY A 10 9.61 -16.68 -24.08
C GLY A 10 9.61 -15.40 -23.28
N THR A 11 8.44 -14.76 -23.12
CA THR A 11 8.26 -13.74 -22.07
C THR A 11 8.10 -14.44 -20.74
N ASP A 12 9.17 -15.08 -20.25
CA ASP A 12 9.27 -15.44 -18.85
C ASP A 12 9.70 -14.20 -18.08
N ARG A 13 8.74 -13.28 -17.91
CA ARG A 13 8.84 -12.28 -16.87
C ARG A 13 8.78 -13.07 -15.57
N PRO A 14 9.85 -13.09 -14.74
CA PRO A 14 9.75 -13.71 -13.45
C PRO A 14 8.60 -13.03 -12.73
N ARG A 15 7.56 -13.79 -12.42
CA ARG A 15 6.57 -13.40 -11.42
C ARG A 15 7.38 -13.19 -10.16
N THR A 16 7.69 -11.92 -9.85
CA THR A 16 8.14 -11.49 -8.54
C THR A 16 6.97 -11.74 -7.60
N GLY A 17 6.75 -13.01 -7.26
CA GLY A 17 6.00 -13.38 -6.10
C GLY A 17 6.64 -12.62 -4.95
N SER A 18 5.86 -11.74 -4.34
CA SER A 18 6.20 -11.11 -3.07
C SER A 18 6.41 -12.23 -2.08
N ARG A 19 7.64 -12.75 -2.04
CA ARG A 19 8.06 -13.78 -1.11
C ARG A 19 7.78 -13.22 0.27
N ARG A 20 6.85 -13.87 0.97
CA ARG A 20 6.56 -13.78 2.40
C ARG A 20 7.78 -13.21 3.14
N ARG A 21 7.77 -11.90 3.37
CA ARG A 21 8.69 -11.27 4.31
C ARG A 21 8.06 -11.52 5.67
N GLY A 22 8.73 -12.36 6.46
CA GLY A 22 8.15 -12.99 7.64
C GLY A 22 7.83 -11.98 8.74
N ARG A 23 6.96 -12.40 9.66
CA ARG A 23 6.48 -11.75 10.90
C ARG A 23 7.33 -10.60 11.46
N THR A 24 8.65 -10.74 11.48
CA THR A 24 9.60 -9.71 11.92
C THR A 24 9.56 -8.43 11.08
N SER A 25 9.27 -8.49 9.76
CA SER A 25 9.16 -7.30 8.92
C SER A 25 7.93 -6.47 9.21
N ASP A 26 6.82 -7.10 9.60
CA ASP A 26 5.55 -6.39 9.77
C ASP A 26 5.56 -5.60 11.08
N CYS A 27 5.99 -6.22 12.20
CA CYS A 27 6.19 -5.49 13.47
C CYS A 27 7.18 -4.34 13.31
N THR A 28 8.31 -4.55 12.62
CA THR A 28 9.28 -3.48 12.37
C THR A 28 8.69 -2.37 11.52
N ALA A 29 7.98 -2.68 10.44
CA ALA A 29 7.34 -1.66 9.61
C ALA A 29 6.28 -0.88 10.40
N VAL A 30 5.46 -1.55 11.20
CA VAL A 30 4.48 -0.89 12.06
C VAL A 30 5.17 0.02 13.06
N ALA A 31 6.24 -0.43 13.72
CA ALA A 31 7.00 0.39 14.67
C ALA A 31 7.67 1.61 13.99
N GLU A 32 8.14 1.47 12.74
CA GLU A 32 8.62 2.60 11.95
C GLU A 32 7.49 3.59 11.63
N TYR A 33 6.33 3.11 11.20
CA TYR A 33 5.18 3.97 10.90
C TYR A 33 4.67 4.71 12.14
N THR A 34 4.50 4.00 13.27
CA THR A 34 3.99 4.59 14.51
C THR A 34 5.03 5.48 15.17
N GLY A 35 6.28 5.03 15.30
CA GLY A 35 7.32 5.72 16.05
C GLY A 35 8.04 6.82 15.27
N LEU A 36 8.40 6.57 14.01
CA LEU A 36 9.18 7.53 13.22
C LEU A 36 8.29 8.47 12.42
N TRP A 37 7.20 7.96 11.84
CA TRP A 37 6.37 8.73 10.92
C TRP A 37 5.14 9.34 11.61
N GLY A 38 4.84 8.90 12.84
CA GLY A 38 3.69 9.37 13.60
C GLY A 38 2.36 8.94 12.99
N TRP A 39 2.33 7.80 12.30
CA TRP A 39 1.14 7.26 11.66
C TRP A 39 0.56 6.12 12.49
N ALA A 40 -0.76 6.14 12.71
CA ALA A 40 -1.44 5.00 13.30
C ALA A 40 -1.42 3.80 12.35
N ALA A 41 -1.50 2.60 12.90
CA ALA A 41 -1.59 1.36 12.14
C ALA A 41 -2.68 0.46 12.70
N VAL A 42 -3.33 -0.32 11.85
CA VAL A 42 -4.39 -1.26 12.23
C VAL A 42 -4.09 -2.62 11.61
N PRO A 43 -4.24 -3.73 12.37
CA PRO A 43 -4.21 -5.06 11.81
C PRO A 43 -5.32 -5.25 10.76
N GLY A 44 -4.91 -5.57 9.56
CA GLY A 44 -5.76 -5.79 8.41
C GLY A 44 -6.08 -7.26 8.17
N ALA A 45 -7.25 -7.53 7.60
CA ALA A 45 -7.53 -8.85 7.09
C ALA A 45 -6.54 -9.19 5.98
N ARG A 46 -6.23 -10.47 5.83
CA ARG A 46 -5.44 -10.99 4.72
C ARG A 46 -6.28 -11.99 3.94
N ALA A 47 -6.00 -12.13 2.65
CA ALA A 47 -6.59 -13.16 1.82
C ALA A 47 -5.54 -14.18 1.39
N LEU A 48 -5.88 -15.46 1.49
CA LEU A 48 -5.10 -16.55 0.93
C LEU A 48 -6.06 -17.46 0.17
N ASP A 49 -5.77 -17.75 -1.10
CA ASP A 49 -6.59 -18.60 -1.97
C ASP A 49 -8.08 -18.20 -2.02
N GLY A 50 -8.34 -16.89 -2.02
CA GLY A 50 -9.70 -16.32 -2.04
C GLY A 50 -10.41 -16.31 -0.69
N VAL A 51 -9.84 -16.94 0.35
CA VAL A 51 -10.41 -16.97 1.70
C VAL A 51 -9.88 -15.80 2.52
N CYS A 52 -10.79 -15.00 3.07
CA CYS A 52 -10.46 -13.89 3.94
C CYS A 52 -10.23 -14.36 5.38
N SER A 53 -9.20 -13.83 6.05
CA SER A 53 -8.91 -14.13 7.46
C SER A 53 -9.90 -13.53 8.45
N CYS A 54 -10.91 -12.79 7.98
CA CYS A 54 -11.94 -12.20 8.83
C CYS A 54 -13.00 -13.20 9.29
N GLY A 55 -13.01 -14.42 8.72
CA GLY A 55 -13.95 -15.48 9.08
C GLY A 55 -15.31 -15.41 8.38
N SER A 56 -15.59 -14.35 7.61
CA SER A 56 -16.82 -14.27 6.80
C SER A 56 -16.69 -15.08 5.50
N ALA A 57 -17.66 -15.95 5.24
CA ALA A 57 -17.76 -16.72 3.99
C ALA A 57 -18.06 -15.81 2.78
N ASP A 58 -18.84 -14.75 2.98
CA ASP A 58 -19.29 -13.81 1.94
C ASP A 58 -18.56 -12.47 2.04
N CYS A 59 -17.25 -12.50 2.32
CA CYS A 59 -16.45 -11.29 2.43
C CYS A 59 -16.41 -10.53 1.09
N ALA A 60 -16.99 -9.33 1.06
CA ALA A 60 -17.05 -8.51 -0.16
C ALA A 60 -15.69 -7.96 -0.62
N ALA A 61 -14.69 -7.91 0.28
CA ALA A 61 -13.36 -7.36 -0.01
C ALA A 61 -12.26 -8.22 0.63
N PRO A 62 -12.04 -9.47 0.18
CA PRO A 62 -11.09 -10.37 0.82
C PRO A 62 -9.70 -9.75 0.97
N GLY A 63 -9.23 -9.61 2.21
CA GLY A 63 -7.91 -9.04 2.52
C GLY A 63 -7.77 -7.52 2.36
N ALA A 64 -8.84 -6.81 2.01
CA ALA A 64 -8.83 -5.37 1.74
C ALA A 64 -9.71 -4.59 2.73
N HIS A 65 -9.70 -4.98 4.01
CA HIS A 65 -10.39 -4.28 5.08
C HIS A 65 -9.72 -4.51 6.45
N PRO A 66 -9.89 -3.59 7.44
CA PRO A 66 -9.37 -3.79 8.79
C PRO A 66 -10.02 -4.99 9.48
N LEU A 67 -9.30 -5.63 10.39
CA LEU A 67 -9.90 -6.60 11.32
C LEU A 67 -10.68 -5.82 12.38
N GLY A 68 -12.01 -5.85 12.30
CA GLY A 68 -12.87 -5.02 13.18
C GLY A 68 -12.77 -5.32 14.68
N PHE A 69 -12.17 -6.46 15.05
CA PHE A 69 -11.90 -6.84 16.44
C PHE A 69 -10.46 -6.53 16.89
N ALA A 70 -9.58 -6.12 15.98
CA ALA A 70 -8.20 -5.81 16.30
C ALA A 70 -8.07 -4.33 16.73
N PRO A 71 -7.29 -4.03 17.79
CA PRO A 71 -7.09 -2.66 18.23
C PRO A 71 -6.25 -1.87 17.22
N GLU A 72 -6.51 -0.56 17.13
CA GLU A 72 -5.62 0.38 16.45
C GLU A 72 -4.36 0.58 17.30
N VAL A 73 -3.20 0.51 16.67
CA VAL A 73 -1.91 0.89 17.27
C VAL A 73 -1.70 2.38 17.00
N PRO A 74 -1.70 3.24 18.04
CA PRO A 74 -1.66 4.68 17.85
C PRO A 74 -0.28 5.17 17.36
N ALA A 75 -0.28 6.37 16.79
CA ALA A 75 0.97 7.10 16.53
C ALA A 75 1.76 7.27 17.84
N GLY A 76 3.08 7.07 17.77
CA GLY A 76 3.97 7.12 18.93
C GLY A 76 4.03 5.82 19.75
N ALA A 77 3.34 4.75 19.36
CA ALA A 77 3.45 3.45 20.01
C ALA A 77 4.89 2.93 20.00
N THR A 78 5.31 2.35 21.12
CA THR A 78 6.61 1.73 21.33
C THR A 78 6.71 0.38 20.62
N LEU A 79 7.94 -0.11 20.43
CA LEU A 79 8.17 -1.42 19.81
C LEU A 79 7.49 -2.55 20.58
N ASP A 80 7.46 -2.48 21.91
CA ASP A 80 6.84 -3.51 22.75
C ASP A 80 5.32 -3.52 22.57
N GLU A 81 4.67 -2.35 22.60
CA GLU A 81 3.22 -2.23 22.33
C GLU A 81 2.85 -2.74 20.92
N VAL A 82 3.68 -2.43 19.93
CA VAL A 82 3.50 -2.93 18.55
C VAL A 82 3.67 -4.45 18.50
N ALA A 83 4.69 -5.00 19.17
CA ALA A 83 4.98 -6.42 19.17
C ALA A 83 3.85 -7.22 19.86
N ASP A 84 3.34 -6.73 20.98
CA ASP A 84 2.21 -7.32 21.70
C ASP A 84 0.95 -7.33 20.82
N ALA A 85 0.62 -6.20 20.20
CA ALA A 85 -0.53 -6.11 19.29
C ALA A 85 -0.41 -7.09 18.10
N TRP A 86 0.76 -7.18 17.46
CA TRP A 86 0.93 -8.06 16.29
C TRP A 86 1.10 -9.55 16.65
N ALA A 87 1.42 -9.87 17.92
CA ALA A 87 1.47 -11.24 18.40
C ALA A 87 0.08 -11.89 18.41
N GLU A 88 -0.97 -11.11 18.70
CA GLU A 88 -2.37 -11.57 18.68
C GLU A 88 -2.90 -11.80 17.26
N PHE A 89 -2.35 -11.09 16.26
CA PHE A 89 -2.82 -11.14 14.86
C PHE A 89 -1.71 -11.58 13.89
N PRO A 90 -1.20 -12.83 14.00
CA PRO A 90 -0.03 -13.26 13.27
C PRO A 90 -0.24 -13.25 11.74
N GLY A 91 0.50 -12.37 11.09
CA GLY A 91 0.50 -12.18 9.64
C GLY A 91 -0.72 -11.44 9.10
N ALA A 92 -1.41 -10.68 9.95
CA ALA A 92 -2.35 -9.64 9.53
C ALA A 92 -1.65 -8.66 8.58
N ALA A 93 -2.40 -8.12 7.63
CA ALA A 93 -1.90 -7.05 6.78
C ALA A 93 -1.67 -5.78 7.62
N VAL A 94 -0.72 -4.94 7.23
CA VAL A 94 -0.55 -3.62 7.85
C VAL A 94 -1.45 -2.62 7.12
N MET A 95 -2.42 -2.03 7.83
CA MET A 95 -3.27 -0.97 7.27
C MET A 95 -2.99 0.35 7.96
N LEU A 96 -2.98 1.43 7.18
CA LEU A 96 -2.70 2.78 7.66
C LEU A 96 -3.95 3.66 7.45
N PRO A 97 -4.55 4.23 8.50
CA PRO A 97 -5.70 5.11 8.38
C PRO A 97 -5.36 6.42 7.63
N VAL A 98 -5.86 6.55 6.40
CA VAL A 98 -5.74 7.77 5.58
C VAL A 98 -6.71 8.87 6.07
N GLY A 99 -6.48 10.12 5.68
CA GLY A 99 -7.35 11.25 6.06
C GLY A 99 -7.05 11.82 7.44
N ARG A 100 -6.03 11.29 8.13
CA ARG A 100 -5.59 11.73 9.47
C ARG A 100 -4.22 12.38 9.38
N ALA A 101 -3.15 11.59 9.55
CA ALA A 101 -1.78 12.09 9.50
C ALA A 101 -1.28 12.34 8.07
N PHE A 102 -1.91 11.71 7.07
CA PHE A 102 -1.58 11.83 5.67
C PHE A 102 -2.82 11.46 4.82
N ASP A 103 -2.80 11.89 3.56
CA ASP A 103 -3.74 11.45 2.53
C ASP A 103 -3.02 10.60 1.48
N VAL A 104 -3.80 9.87 0.68
CA VAL A 104 -3.27 9.12 -0.48
C VAL A 104 -3.97 9.56 -1.75
N ILE A 105 -3.19 9.92 -2.77
CA ILE A 105 -3.69 10.13 -4.12
C ILE A 105 -3.30 8.92 -4.96
N GLU A 106 -4.31 8.21 -5.47
CA GLU A 106 -4.10 7.04 -6.30
C GLU A 106 -4.39 7.33 -7.77
N MET A 107 -3.52 6.83 -8.66
CA MET A 107 -3.68 6.94 -10.11
C MET A 107 -3.11 5.70 -10.81
N ALA A 108 -3.33 5.58 -12.12
CA ALA A 108 -2.71 4.51 -12.91
C ALA A 108 -1.18 4.58 -12.83
N GLU A 109 -0.51 3.43 -12.69
CA GLU A 109 0.94 3.35 -12.51
C GLU A 109 1.71 4.13 -13.59
N ALA A 110 1.31 3.98 -14.85
CA ALA A 110 1.94 4.68 -15.96
C ALA A 110 1.84 6.22 -15.85
N ALA A 111 0.72 6.74 -15.32
CA ALA A 111 0.56 8.16 -15.06
C ALA A 111 1.41 8.60 -13.85
N GLY A 112 1.40 7.82 -12.77
CA GLY A 112 2.20 8.07 -11.57
C GLY A 112 3.70 8.15 -11.87
N ARG A 113 4.24 7.22 -12.66
CA ARG A 113 5.67 7.25 -13.06
C ARG A 113 6.05 8.52 -13.81
N ARG A 114 5.17 9.01 -14.70
CA ARG A 114 5.39 10.29 -15.41
C ARG A 114 5.27 11.49 -14.47
N ALA A 115 4.31 11.45 -13.54
CA ALA A 115 4.14 12.48 -12.53
C ALA A 115 5.39 12.60 -11.65
N LEU A 116 5.96 11.48 -11.20
CA LEU A 116 7.17 11.45 -10.37
C LEU A 116 8.33 12.20 -11.04
N VAL A 117 8.65 11.85 -12.29
CA VAL A 117 9.71 12.52 -13.08
C VAL A 117 9.44 14.02 -13.22
N ARG A 118 8.17 14.42 -13.39
CA ARG A 118 7.81 15.83 -13.52
C ARG A 118 7.99 16.59 -12.20
N LEU A 119 7.55 16.00 -11.08
CA LEU A 119 7.64 16.59 -9.74
C LEU A 119 9.11 16.73 -9.30
N GLU A 120 9.94 15.71 -9.57
CA GLU A 120 11.39 15.76 -9.33
C GLU A 120 12.06 16.89 -10.12
N ARG A 121 11.75 17.04 -11.41
CA ARG A 121 12.27 18.14 -12.25
C ARG A 121 11.81 19.52 -11.77
N MET A 122 10.71 19.60 -11.03
CA MET A 122 10.23 20.84 -10.41
C MET A 122 10.88 21.12 -9.04
N GLY A 123 11.67 20.18 -8.50
CA GLY A 123 12.22 20.29 -7.16
C GLY A 123 11.15 20.25 -6.07
N LEU A 124 9.99 19.64 -6.33
CA LEU A 124 8.93 19.53 -5.34
C LEU A 124 9.27 18.44 -4.32
N PRO A 125 9.06 18.69 -3.01
CA PRO A 125 9.25 17.65 -2.01
C PRO A 125 8.24 16.52 -2.26
N LEU A 126 8.77 15.30 -2.40
CA LEU A 126 7.99 14.11 -2.63
C LEU A 126 7.87 13.32 -1.33
N GLY A 127 6.64 12.94 -0.99
CA GLY A 127 6.38 11.92 0.01
C GLY A 127 6.65 10.52 -0.55
N PRO A 128 6.47 9.49 0.28
CA PRO A 128 6.53 8.09 -0.14
C PRO A 128 5.60 7.82 -1.34
N VAL A 129 6.05 6.95 -2.25
CA VAL A 129 5.24 6.48 -3.39
C VAL A 129 5.32 4.97 -3.46
N ALA A 130 4.16 4.32 -3.51
CA ALA A 130 4.05 2.87 -3.63
C ALA A 130 3.38 2.49 -4.96
N VAL A 131 3.79 1.35 -5.54
CA VAL A 131 3.08 0.72 -6.66
C VAL A 131 2.35 -0.51 -6.13
N THR A 132 1.08 -0.61 -6.45
CA THR A 132 0.24 -1.74 -6.04
C THR A 132 0.28 -2.87 -7.09
N PRO A 133 -0.01 -4.12 -6.71
CA PRO A 133 -0.02 -5.25 -7.65
C PRO A 133 -1.02 -5.11 -8.80
N ASP A 134 -2.07 -4.31 -8.63
CA ASP A 134 -3.12 -4.02 -9.62
C ASP A 134 -2.77 -2.86 -10.58
N GLY A 135 -1.50 -2.41 -10.57
CA GLY A 135 -1.02 -1.41 -11.54
C GLY A 135 -1.45 0.02 -11.20
N ARG A 136 -1.57 0.32 -9.91
CA ARG A 136 -1.85 1.66 -9.38
C ARG A 136 -0.59 2.23 -8.74
N ALA A 137 -0.47 3.54 -8.74
CA ALA A 137 0.54 4.27 -7.99
C ALA A 137 -0.17 5.10 -6.91
N GLN A 138 0.31 4.97 -5.67
CA GLN A 138 -0.20 5.66 -4.49
C GLN A 138 0.84 6.67 -4.02
N PHE A 139 0.48 7.95 -4.03
CA PHE A 139 1.29 9.04 -3.52
C PHE A 139 0.81 9.41 -2.12
N PHE A 140 1.71 9.31 -1.14
CA PHE A 140 1.45 9.70 0.23
C PHE A 140 1.72 11.20 0.35
N VAL A 141 0.67 11.96 0.65
CA VAL A 141 0.67 13.43 0.60
C VAL A 141 0.22 14.00 1.93
N ALA A 142 0.45 15.30 2.13
CA ALA A 142 0.02 16.01 3.33
C ALA A 142 -1.51 15.85 3.53
N PRO A 143 -1.97 15.78 4.79
CA PRO A 143 -3.39 15.66 5.09
C PRO A 143 -4.18 16.86 4.55
N GLY A 144 -5.36 16.59 3.99
CA GLY A 144 -6.20 17.57 3.32
C GLY A 144 -5.94 17.72 1.81
N ALA A 145 -4.83 17.19 1.30
CA ALA A 145 -4.52 17.26 -0.13
C ALA A 145 -5.54 16.51 -1.01
N ALA A 146 -6.08 15.37 -0.53
CA ALA A 146 -7.10 14.65 -1.27
C ALA A 146 -8.41 15.46 -1.36
N THR A 147 -8.75 16.19 -0.31
CA THR A 147 -9.94 17.07 -0.26
C THR A 147 -9.81 18.27 -1.20
N GLU A 148 -8.62 18.85 -1.32
CA GLU A 148 -8.35 19.99 -2.21
C GLU A 148 -8.23 19.59 -3.69
N LEU A 149 -7.97 18.31 -3.97
CA LEU A 149 -7.70 17.81 -5.32
C LEU A 149 -8.81 18.14 -6.33
N PRO A 150 -10.13 17.93 -6.06
CA PRO A 150 -11.18 18.26 -7.01
C PRO A 150 -11.19 19.74 -7.41
N ARG A 151 -10.95 20.65 -6.45
CA ARG A 151 -10.88 22.10 -6.71
C ARG A 151 -9.65 22.44 -7.55
N LEU A 152 -8.52 21.78 -7.31
CA LEU A 152 -7.31 21.97 -8.10
C LEU A 152 -7.53 21.52 -9.55
N LEU A 153 -8.10 20.32 -9.75
CA LEU A 153 -8.40 19.78 -11.08
C LEU A 153 -9.32 20.72 -11.86
N TYR A 154 -10.41 21.19 -11.22
CA TYR A 154 -11.32 22.17 -11.82
C TYR A 154 -10.59 23.44 -12.27
N ARG A 155 -9.72 24.02 -11.43
CA ARG A 155 -8.95 25.22 -11.79
C ARG A 155 -7.95 24.98 -12.92
N MET A 156 -7.48 23.74 -13.08
CA MET A 156 -6.57 23.35 -14.16
C MET A 156 -7.30 22.96 -15.46
N GLY A 157 -8.63 23.05 -15.50
CA GLY A 157 -9.42 22.72 -16.68
C GLY A 157 -9.53 21.21 -16.95
N TRP A 158 -9.47 20.40 -15.89
CA TRP A 158 -9.75 18.96 -15.94
C TRP A 158 -11.21 18.66 -15.64
#